data_AF-A0A238LBP2-F1
#
_entry.id   AF-A0A238LBP2-F1
#
_cell.length_a   1.000
_cell.length_b   1.000
_cell.length_c   1.000
_cell.angle_alpha   90.00
_cell.angle_beta   90.00
_cell.angle_gamma   90.00
#
_symmetry.space_group_name_H-M   'P 1'
#
loop_
_entity.id
_entity.type
_entity.pdbx_description
1 polymer ?
#
loop_
_entity_poly.entity_id
_entity_poly.type
_entity_poly.pdbx_seq_one_letter_code
_entity_poly.pdbx_strand_id
1 'polypeptide(L)'
;MNQQNAIIWAFTDEQAARLTGLSVQQLRNWDVSGFFEPSFAAENRRSPYSRVYSFNDLLSLKVLKTLRMDLKCSLQHLREVKVELAALGDIDWHNKVMAVLNKKVVFYDDESGDYFEPVSNQKVFRIPLHVVQSDMKTAVSDLWKRSPEDVGNFEKHRRVAHNAEVISGTRVPVRSILDFIEAGYSNGDIVKEFPTLKIEDVDAVRQQKVA
;
A
#
# COMPACT_ATOMS: atom_id res chain seq x y z
N MET A 1 -20.59 21.77 7.50
CA MET A 1 -19.94 20.94 6.47
C MET A 1 -18.62 20.43 7.04
N ASN A 2 -18.62 19.27 7.69
CA ASN A 2 -17.37 18.65 8.16
C ASN A 2 -16.76 17.91 6.98
N GLN A 3 -15.79 18.53 6.31
CA GLN A 3 -14.82 17.77 5.53
C GLN A 3 -13.98 16.97 6.55
N GLN A 4 -14.41 15.75 6.85
CA GLN A 4 -13.49 14.77 7.40
C GLN A 4 -12.34 14.67 6.40
N ASN A 5 -11.13 15.03 6.83
CA ASN A 5 -9.90 14.73 6.08
C ASN A 5 -9.89 13.21 5.84
N ALA A 6 -10.41 12.77 4.71
CA ALA A 6 -10.32 11.38 4.30
C ALA A 6 -8.83 11.12 4.10
N ILE A 7 -8.25 10.36 5.02
CA ILE A 7 -6.83 10.04 4.95
C ILE A 7 -6.65 9.15 3.71
N ILE A 8 -6.15 9.72 2.61
CA ILE A 8 -5.88 8.98 1.39
C ILE A 8 -4.59 8.22 1.59
N TRP A 9 -4.69 6.89 1.68
CA TRP A 9 -3.53 6.01 1.72
C TRP A 9 -3.12 5.65 0.30
N ALA A 10 -1.90 6.00 -0.06
CA ALA A 10 -1.34 5.83 -1.38
C ALA A 10 0.02 5.12 -1.30
N PHE A 11 0.21 4.11 -2.15
CA PHE A 11 1.37 3.23 -2.12
C PHE A 11 2.00 3.08 -3.50
N THR A 12 3.33 3.17 -3.60
CA THR A 12 4.04 2.85 -4.85
C THR A 12 3.96 1.35 -5.16
N ASP A 13 4.32 0.94 -6.37
CA ASP A 13 4.44 -0.48 -6.73
C ASP A 13 5.44 -1.24 -5.85
N GLU A 14 6.53 -0.60 -5.44
CA GLU A 14 7.49 -1.15 -4.49
C GLU A 14 6.88 -1.36 -3.08
N GLN A 15 6.14 -0.37 -2.57
CA GLN A 15 5.46 -0.49 -1.28
C GLN A 15 4.35 -1.53 -1.33
N ALA A 16 3.55 -1.54 -2.39
CA ALA A 16 2.50 -2.53 -2.60
C ALA A 16 3.07 -3.94 -2.70
N ALA A 17 4.19 -4.13 -3.40
CA ALA A 17 4.90 -5.41 -3.47
C ALA A 17 5.31 -5.90 -2.07
N ARG A 18 5.94 -5.02 -1.27
CA ARG A 18 6.37 -5.34 0.10
C ARG A 18 5.19 -5.72 1.01
N LEU A 19 4.08 -4.98 0.95
CA LEU A 19 2.91 -5.19 1.82
C LEU A 19 2.09 -6.43 1.42
N THR A 20 1.96 -6.69 0.13
CA THR A 20 1.14 -7.80 -0.38
C THR A 20 1.92 -9.11 -0.44
N GLY A 21 3.24 -9.05 -0.63
CA GLY A 21 4.10 -10.19 -0.91
C GLY A 21 4.14 -10.60 -2.39
N LEU A 22 3.60 -9.76 -3.29
CA LEU A 22 3.76 -9.90 -4.74
C LEU A 22 5.08 -9.25 -5.17
N SER A 23 5.66 -9.68 -6.29
CA SER A 23 6.79 -8.97 -6.88
C SER A 23 6.33 -7.73 -7.65
N VAL A 24 7.18 -6.71 -7.72
CA VAL A 24 6.93 -5.51 -8.53
C VAL A 24 6.62 -5.88 -10.00
N GLN A 25 7.30 -6.90 -10.53
CA GLN A 25 7.04 -7.36 -11.89
C GLN A 25 5.66 -8.01 -12.04
N GLN A 26 5.18 -8.76 -11.05
CA GLN A 26 3.82 -9.30 -11.07
C GLN A 26 2.79 -8.18 -11.09
N LEU A 27 2.96 -7.16 -10.24
CA LEU A 27 2.08 -5.99 -10.20
C LEU A 27 2.04 -5.25 -11.53
N ARG A 28 3.20 -4.98 -12.13
CA ARG A 28 3.31 -4.33 -13.44
C ARG A 28 2.70 -5.15 -14.56
N ASN A 29 2.93 -6.47 -14.57
CA ASN A 29 2.34 -7.35 -15.58
C ASN A 29 0.81 -7.43 -15.44
N TRP A 30 0.29 -7.40 -14.22
CA TRP A 30 -1.15 -7.40 -13.97
C TRP A 30 -1.81 -6.09 -14.42
N ASP A 31 -1.16 -4.95 -14.22
CA ASP A 31 -1.57 -3.64 -14.76
C ASP A 31 -1.54 -3.64 -16.29
N VAL A 32 -0.40 -4.01 -16.89
CA VAL A 32 -0.25 -4.03 -18.36
C VAL A 32 -1.24 -4.98 -19.05
N SER A 33 -1.58 -6.10 -18.41
CA SER A 33 -2.56 -7.06 -18.96
C SER A 33 -4.02 -6.72 -18.64
N GLY A 34 -4.29 -5.61 -17.93
CA GLY A 34 -5.64 -5.22 -17.49
C GLY A 34 -6.26 -6.15 -16.44
N PHE A 35 -5.49 -7.11 -15.91
CA PHE A 35 -5.97 -8.02 -14.88
C PHE A 35 -6.24 -7.27 -13.59
N PHE A 36 -5.32 -6.39 -13.18
CA PHE A 36 -5.46 -5.54 -12.01
C PHE A 36 -4.84 -4.18 -12.28
N GLU A 37 -5.63 -3.11 -12.26
CA GLU A 37 -5.16 -1.75 -12.47
C GLU A 37 -5.10 -1.00 -11.14
N PRO A 38 -4.00 -0.25 -10.85
CA PRO A 38 -3.94 0.59 -9.65
C PRO A 38 -4.99 1.70 -9.69
N SER A 39 -5.66 1.95 -8.56
CA SER A 39 -6.72 2.97 -8.44
C SER A 39 -6.24 4.39 -8.79
N PHE A 40 -4.94 4.68 -8.59
CA PHE A 40 -4.34 5.99 -8.84
C PHE A 40 -3.25 5.90 -9.94
N ALA A 41 -3.43 5.00 -10.91
CA ALA A 41 -2.50 4.89 -12.03
C ALA A 41 -2.50 6.15 -12.90
N ALA A 42 -1.31 6.58 -13.33
CA ALA A 42 -1.17 7.62 -14.34
C ALA A 42 -1.42 7.03 -15.73
N GLU A 43 -2.00 7.84 -16.63
CA GLU A 43 -2.19 7.45 -18.04
C GLU A 43 -0.86 7.01 -18.66
N ASN A 44 0.19 7.82 -18.49
CA ASN A 44 1.53 7.49 -18.94
C ASN A 44 2.23 6.55 -17.96
N ARG A 45 2.15 5.23 -18.21
CA ARG A 45 2.82 4.17 -17.44
C ARG A 45 4.35 4.20 -17.41
N ARG A 46 4.98 5.11 -18.19
CA ARG A 46 6.43 5.34 -18.20
C ARG A 46 6.85 6.47 -17.27
N SER A 47 5.91 7.28 -16.78
CA SER A 47 6.25 8.34 -15.83
C SER A 47 6.69 7.75 -14.48
N PRO A 48 7.59 8.42 -13.76
CA PRO A 48 7.92 8.04 -12.38
C PRO A 48 6.66 8.02 -11.53
N TYR A 49 6.56 7.00 -10.65
CA TYR A 49 5.39 6.81 -9.78
C TYR A 49 4.06 6.72 -10.54
N SER A 50 4.07 6.23 -11.79
CA SER A 50 2.85 6.04 -12.60
C SER A 50 1.91 4.96 -12.07
N ARG A 51 2.31 4.18 -11.07
CA ARG A 51 1.52 3.12 -10.45
C ARG A 51 1.42 3.40 -8.97
N VAL A 52 0.30 3.98 -8.58
CA VAL A 52 -0.02 4.27 -7.19
C VAL A 52 -1.28 3.50 -6.82
N TYR A 53 -1.17 2.74 -5.75
CA TYR A 53 -2.19 1.85 -5.23
C TYR A 53 -2.90 2.48 -4.04
N SER A 54 -4.20 2.27 -3.94
CA SER A 54 -5.00 2.59 -2.76
C SER A 54 -4.86 1.49 -1.68
N PHE A 55 -5.36 1.74 -0.47
CA PHE A 55 -5.46 0.69 0.55
C PHE A 55 -6.34 -0.49 0.10
N ASN A 56 -7.46 -0.19 -0.56
CA ASN A 56 -8.37 -1.21 -1.09
C ASN A 56 -7.71 -2.05 -2.20
N ASP A 57 -6.81 -1.45 -2.97
CA ASP A 57 -5.99 -2.20 -3.92
C ASP A 57 -5.09 -3.20 -3.18
N LEU A 58 -4.47 -2.83 -2.07
CA LEU A 58 -3.62 -3.74 -1.29
C LEU A 58 -4.40 -4.93 -0.75
N LEU A 59 -5.63 -4.71 -0.26
CA LEU A 59 -6.51 -5.79 0.19
C LEU A 59 -6.84 -6.74 -0.96
N SER A 60 -7.25 -6.17 -2.09
CA SER A 60 -7.61 -6.93 -3.30
C SER A 60 -6.41 -7.73 -3.83
N LEU A 61 -5.22 -7.12 -3.88
CA LEU A 61 -3.98 -7.77 -4.26
C LEU A 61 -3.58 -8.89 -3.29
N LYS A 62 -3.83 -8.73 -1.99
CA LYS A 62 -3.57 -9.78 -1.00
C LYS A 62 -4.49 -10.98 -1.22
N VAL A 63 -5.78 -10.75 -1.45
CA VAL A 63 -6.74 -11.80 -1.82
C VAL A 63 -6.30 -12.50 -3.11
N LEU A 64 -5.97 -11.74 -4.15
CA LEU A 64 -5.50 -12.26 -5.42
C LEU A 64 -4.19 -13.06 -5.30
N LYS A 65 -3.24 -12.61 -4.47
CA LYS A 65 -2.03 -13.37 -4.14
C LYS A 65 -2.40 -14.72 -3.55
N THR A 66 -3.29 -14.74 -2.56
CA THR A 66 -3.72 -15.99 -1.92
C THR A 66 -4.37 -16.93 -2.92
N LEU A 67 -5.35 -16.44 -3.70
CA LEU A 67 -6.05 -17.24 -4.71
C LEU A 67 -5.09 -17.78 -5.77
N ARG A 68 -4.25 -16.92 -6.35
CA ARG A 68 -3.36 -17.28 -7.46
C ARG A 68 -2.19 -18.14 -7.02
N MET A 69 -1.55 -17.77 -5.91
CA MET A 69 -0.24 -18.30 -5.52
C MET A 69 -0.34 -19.40 -4.47
N ASP A 70 -1.20 -19.23 -3.47
CA ASP A 70 -1.31 -20.19 -2.37
C ASP A 70 -2.30 -21.30 -2.73
N LEU A 71 -3.45 -20.92 -3.29
CA LEU A 71 -4.53 -21.83 -3.67
C LEU A 71 -4.48 -22.28 -5.14
N LYS A 72 -3.50 -21.77 -5.90
CA LYS A 72 -3.18 -22.19 -7.28
C LYS A 72 -4.34 -22.04 -8.28
N CYS A 73 -5.25 -21.09 -8.08
CA CYS A 73 -6.25 -20.73 -9.08
C CYS A 73 -5.54 -20.24 -10.36
N SER A 74 -6.06 -20.57 -11.54
CA SER A 74 -5.46 -20.12 -12.80
C SER A 74 -5.76 -18.64 -13.05
N LEU A 75 -4.85 -17.92 -13.73
CA LEU A 75 -5.09 -16.50 -14.04
C LEU A 75 -6.29 -16.31 -14.97
N GLN A 76 -6.53 -17.28 -15.85
CA GLN A 76 -7.71 -17.30 -16.72
C GLN A 76 -9.00 -17.39 -15.90
N HIS A 77 -9.08 -18.34 -14.97
CA HIS A 77 -10.21 -18.48 -14.05
C HIS A 77 -10.45 -17.18 -13.28
N LEU A 78 -9.39 -16.55 -12.75
CA LEU A 78 -9.54 -15.29 -12.02
C LEU A 78 -10.01 -14.13 -12.89
N ARG A 79 -9.73 -14.13 -14.20
CA ARG A 79 -10.29 -13.14 -15.14
C ARG A 79 -11.78 -13.37 -15.36
N GLU A 80 -12.21 -14.62 -15.50
CA GLU A 80 -13.63 -14.98 -15.60
C GLU A 80 -14.38 -14.52 -14.34
N VAL A 81 -13.84 -14.82 -13.16
CA VAL A 81 -14.38 -14.37 -11.87
C VAL A 81 -14.47 -12.84 -11.79
N LYS A 82 -13.48 -12.09 -12.30
CA LYS A 82 -13.51 -10.62 -12.35
C LYS A 82 -14.70 -10.09 -13.15
N VAL A 83 -15.02 -10.74 -14.28
CA VAL A 83 -16.14 -10.35 -15.14
C VAL A 83 -17.47 -10.59 -14.43
N GLU A 84 -17.63 -11.73 -13.79
CA GLU A 84 -18.83 -12.05 -12.99
C GLU A 84 -19.02 -11.07 -11.83
N LEU A 85 -17.95 -10.76 -11.11
CA LEU A 85 -17.94 -9.77 -10.04
C LEU A 85 -18.41 -8.39 -10.52
N ALA A 86 -17.87 -7.92 -11.65
CA ALA A 86 -18.30 -6.66 -12.25
C ALA A 86 -19.78 -6.66 -12.67
N ALA A 87 -20.30 -7.79 -13.17
CA ALA A 87 -21.71 -7.94 -13.53
C ALA A 87 -22.64 -7.87 -12.31
N LEU A 88 -22.16 -8.30 -11.13
CA LEU A 88 -22.85 -8.19 -9.85
C LEU A 88 -22.72 -6.79 -9.20
N GLY A 89 -22.10 -5.84 -9.89
CA GLY A 89 -21.87 -4.47 -9.39
C GLY A 89 -20.73 -4.35 -8.38
N ASP A 90 -19.92 -5.40 -8.21
CA ASP A 90 -18.84 -5.43 -7.23
C ASP A 90 -17.51 -5.73 -7.93
N ILE A 91 -16.69 -4.71 -8.17
CA ILE A 91 -15.41 -4.88 -8.89
C ILE A 91 -14.28 -5.25 -7.91
N ASP A 92 -14.57 -5.20 -6.61
CA ASP A 92 -13.59 -5.16 -5.55
C ASP A 92 -13.42 -6.53 -4.89
N TRP A 93 -12.26 -7.15 -5.12
CA TRP A 93 -11.90 -8.46 -4.57
C TRP A 93 -11.91 -8.54 -3.04
N HIS A 94 -12.03 -7.41 -2.35
CA HIS A 94 -12.00 -7.30 -0.89
C HIS A 94 -13.39 -7.18 -0.25
N ASN A 95 -14.47 -7.06 -1.03
CA ASN A 95 -15.81 -6.81 -0.49
C ASN A 95 -16.65 -8.08 -0.25
N LYS A 96 -16.31 -9.22 -0.87
CA LYS A 96 -17.06 -10.48 -0.69
C LYS A 96 -16.26 -11.57 -0.01
N VAL A 97 -16.93 -12.32 0.86
CA VAL A 97 -16.39 -13.55 1.44
C VAL A 97 -16.25 -14.58 0.33
N MET A 98 -15.02 -14.82 -0.11
CA MET A 98 -14.72 -15.80 -1.14
C MET A 98 -14.25 -17.11 -0.51
N ALA A 99 -14.74 -18.19 -1.08
CA ALA A 99 -14.34 -19.57 -0.83
C ALA A 99 -13.54 -20.09 -2.02
N VAL A 100 -12.70 -21.11 -1.82
CA VAL A 100 -12.07 -21.85 -2.93
C VAL A 100 -12.35 -23.33 -2.83
N LEU A 101 -12.70 -23.92 -3.97
CA LEU A 101 -12.95 -25.35 -4.14
C LEU A 101 -12.44 -25.81 -5.51
N ASN A 102 -11.65 -26.88 -5.55
CA ASN A 102 -11.01 -27.38 -6.77
C ASN A 102 -10.24 -26.30 -7.57
N LYS A 103 -9.57 -25.37 -6.87
CA LYS A 103 -8.84 -24.22 -7.46
C LYS A 103 -9.75 -23.24 -8.23
N LYS A 104 -11.05 -23.27 -7.97
CA LYS A 104 -12.05 -22.31 -8.46
C LYS A 104 -12.59 -21.50 -7.29
N VAL A 105 -12.81 -20.22 -7.53
CA VAL A 105 -13.45 -19.30 -6.57
C VAL A 105 -14.93 -19.63 -6.50
N VAL A 106 -15.45 -19.76 -5.28
CA VAL A 106 -16.87 -19.94 -4.96
C VAL A 106 -17.30 -18.73 -4.14
N PHE A 107 -18.45 -18.16 -4.47
CA PHE A 107 -19.04 -17.06 -3.73
C PHE A 107 -19.98 -17.59 -2.65
N TYR A 108 -19.95 -16.96 -1.48
CA TYR A 108 -20.98 -17.15 -0.46
C TYR A 108 -22.18 -16.30 -0.83
N ASP A 109 -23.36 -16.89 -0.75
CA ASP A 109 -24.62 -16.18 -0.90
C ASP A 109 -25.23 -15.94 0.49
N ASP A 110 -25.25 -14.67 0.89
CA ASP A 110 -25.77 -14.23 2.19
C ASP A 110 -27.28 -14.48 2.33
N GLU A 111 -28.02 -14.61 1.21
CA GLU A 111 -29.47 -14.84 1.22
C GLU A 111 -29.82 -16.32 1.43
N SER A 112 -29.02 -17.25 0.88
CA SER A 112 -29.27 -18.69 1.00
C SER A 112 -28.51 -19.37 2.14
N GLY A 113 -27.47 -18.73 2.69
CA GLY A 113 -26.68 -19.28 3.80
C GLY A 113 -25.74 -20.43 3.41
N ASP A 114 -25.57 -20.69 2.12
CA ASP A 114 -24.89 -21.87 1.59
C ASP A 114 -23.67 -21.54 0.72
N TYR A 115 -22.80 -22.54 0.56
CA TYR A 115 -21.68 -22.55 -0.40
C TYR A 115 -22.06 -23.40 -1.61
N PHE A 116 -22.00 -22.86 -2.83
CA PHE A 116 -22.33 -23.65 -4.01
C PHE A 116 -21.09 -24.32 -4.65
N GLU A 117 -20.93 -25.64 -4.47
CA GLU A 117 -20.27 -26.54 -5.43
C GLU A 117 -21.00 -27.91 -5.44
N PRO A 118 -21.60 -28.33 -6.55
CA PRO A 118 -22.63 -29.38 -6.53
C PRO A 118 -22.13 -30.84 -6.52
N VAL A 119 -20.84 -31.14 -6.26
CA VAL A 119 -20.30 -32.50 -6.56
C VAL A 119 -19.53 -33.19 -5.43
N SER A 120 -18.69 -32.54 -4.61
CA SER A 120 -17.54 -33.28 -4.03
C SER A 120 -17.45 -33.45 -2.50
N ASN A 121 -18.26 -32.75 -1.69
CA ASN A 121 -18.22 -32.83 -0.21
C ASN A 121 -16.82 -32.64 0.42
N GLN A 122 -15.96 -31.78 -0.17
CA GLN A 122 -14.63 -31.44 0.35
C GLN A 122 -14.56 -30.04 0.98
N LYS A 123 -13.59 -29.83 1.87
CA LYS A 123 -13.43 -28.62 2.70
C LYS A 123 -13.31 -27.34 1.86
N VAL A 124 -14.18 -26.38 2.16
CA VAL A 124 -14.17 -25.00 1.64
C VAL A 124 -13.13 -24.17 2.38
N PHE A 125 -12.18 -23.55 1.66
CA PHE A 125 -11.22 -22.62 2.25
C PHE A 125 -11.81 -21.21 2.31
N ARG A 126 -12.14 -20.71 3.50
CA ARG A 126 -12.61 -19.33 3.71
C ARG A 126 -11.41 -18.40 3.82
N ILE A 127 -11.38 -17.30 3.06
CA ILE A 127 -10.44 -16.20 3.32
C ILE A 127 -11.13 -15.20 4.26
N PRO A 128 -10.78 -15.15 5.55
CA PRO A 128 -11.38 -14.18 6.45
C PRO A 128 -10.86 -12.78 6.10
N LEU A 129 -11.67 -12.01 5.34
CA LEU A 129 -11.33 -10.65 4.91
C LEU A 129 -10.99 -9.72 6.09
N HIS A 130 -11.65 -9.91 7.23
CA HIS A 130 -11.37 -9.13 8.44
C HIS A 130 -9.93 -9.33 8.96
N VAL A 131 -9.39 -10.55 8.90
CA VAL A 131 -7.99 -10.84 9.28
C VAL A 131 -7.03 -10.21 8.27
N VAL A 132 -7.33 -10.36 6.98
CA VAL A 132 -6.53 -9.72 5.91
C VAL A 132 -6.47 -8.20 6.11
N GLN A 133 -7.58 -7.58 6.49
CA GLN A 133 -7.66 -6.14 6.73
C GLN A 133 -6.90 -5.71 7.99
N SER A 134 -7.03 -6.42 9.12
CA SER A 134 -6.32 -6.09 10.36
C SER A 134 -4.81 -6.22 10.20
N ASP A 135 -4.37 -7.29 9.53
CA ASP A 135 -2.95 -7.56 9.30
C ASP A 135 -2.37 -6.51 8.35
N MET A 136 -3.12 -6.13 7.31
CA MET A 136 -2.68 -5.09 6.38
C MET A 136 -2.60 -3.71 7.05
N LYS A 137 -3.57 -3.32 7.89
CA LYS A 137 -3.49 -2.06 8.64
C LYS A 137 -2.26 -2.00 9.55
N THR A 138 -1.94 -3.11 10.20
CA THR A 138 -0.74 -3.24 11.05
C THR A 138 0.52 -3.10 10.20
N ALA A 139 0.61 -3.83 9.09
CA ALA A 139 1.75 -3.75 8.18
C ALA A 139 1.95 -2.36 7.56
N VAL A 140 0.86 -1.66 7.21
CA VAL A 140 0.91 -0.27 6.72
C VAL A 140 1.42 0.67 7.81
N SER A 141 0.92 0.54 9.04
CA SER A 141 1.39 1.33 10.19
C SER A 141 2.88 1.12 10.42
N ASP A 142 3.34 -0.14 10.37
CA ASP A 142 4.75 -0.49 10.53
C ASP A 142 5.62 0.02 9.38
N LEU A 143 5.11 0.04 8.14
CA LEU A 143 5.82 0.59 6.98
C LEU A 143 6.09 2.09 7.13
N TRP A 144 5.21 2.83 7.79
CA TRP A 144 5.34 4.28 8.00
C TRP A 144 6.05 4.65 9.30
N LYS A 145 6.29 3.68 10.19
CA LYS A 145 7.16 3.91 11.34
C LYS A 145 8.57 4.15 10.83
N ARG A 146 9.10 5.31 11.18
CA ARG A 146 10.48 5.67 10.92
C ARG A 146 11.42 4.78 11.72
N SER A 147 12.47 4.23 11.08
CA SER A 147 13.45 3.40 11.78
C SER A 147 14.20 4.26 12.80
N PRO A 148 14.56 3.73 13.99
CA PRO A 148 15.47 4.42 14.89
C PRO A 148 16.81 4.78 14.21
N GLU A 149 17.24 3.96 13.24
CA GLU A 149 18.45 4.17 12.45
C GLU A 149 18.33 5.35 11.48
N ASP A 150 17.12 5.78 11.13
CA ASP A 150 16.93 6.93 10.23
C ASP A 150 17.05 8.28 10.98
N VAL A 151 16.97 8.26 12.31
CA VAL A 151 16.98 9.46 13.15
C VAL A 151 18.39 10.05 13.19
N GLY A 152 18.51 11.35 12.92
CA GLY A 152 19.79 12.05 12.83
C GLY A 152 20.57 11.81 11.53
N ASN A 153 20.00 11.06 10.58
CA ASN A 153 20.65 10.74 9.31
C ASN A 153 20.02 11.50 8.13
N PHE A 154 20.81 11.61 7.06
CA PHE A 154 20.42 12.28 5.82
C PHE A 154 20.46 11.30 4.65
N GLU A 155 19.55 11.46 3.71
CA GLU A 155 19.53 10.68 2.49
C GLU A 155 19.21 11.54 1.28
N LYS A 156 19.65 11.07 0.11
CA LYS A 156 19.38 11.72 -1.17
C LYS A 156 18.74 10.71 -2.12
N HIS A 157 17.44 10.81 -2.26
CA HIS A 157 16.69 9.96 -3.18
C HIS A 157 16.45 10.65 -4.50
N ARG A 158 16.75 9.95 -5.59
CA ARG A 158 16.39 10.42 -6.93
C ARG A 158 14.87 10.56 -7.01
N ARG A 159 14.38 11.75 -7.43
CA ARG A 159 12.95 12.11 -7.58
C ARG A 159 12.20 12.42 -6.28
N VAL A 160 12.86 12.49 -5.13
CA VAL A 160 12.28 13.01 -3.88
C VAL A 160 12.75 14.45 -3.69
N ALA A 161 11.85 15.37 -3.31
CA ALA A 161 12.16 16.77 -3.02
C ALA A 161 13.13 17.43 -4.03
N HIS A 162 12.89 17.24 -5.33
CA HIS A 162 13.78 17.73 -6.40
C HIS A 162 15.25 17.27 -6.31
N ASN A 163 15.50 16.07 -5.77
CA ASN A 163 16.82 15.53 -5.45
C ASN A 163 17.58 16.33 -4.37
N ALA A 164 16.87 17.06 -3.51
CA ALA A 164 17.45 17.66 -2.32
C ALA A 164 17.89 16.56 -1.34
N GLU A 165 18.88 16.90 -0.51
CA GLU A 165 19.18 16.11 0.69
C GLU A 165 18.04 16.31 1.70
N VAL A 166 17.47 15.20 2.16
CA VAL A 166 16.33 15.16 3.09
C VAL A 166 16.71 14.41 4.35
N ILE A 167 15.99 14.68 5.44
CA ILE A 167 16.11 13.87 6.66
C ILE A 167 15.59 12.46 6.35
N SER A 168 16.41 11.44 6.69
CA SER A 168 16.11 10.05 6.37
C SER A 168 14.76 9.60 6.90
N GLY A 169 13.98 8.90 6.07
CA GLY A 169 12.63 8.45 6.45
C GLY A 169 11.59 9.58 6.46
N THR A 170 11.92 10.76 5.92
CA THR A 170 10.98 11.87 5.77
C THR A 170 11.07 12.49 4.36
N ARG A 171 10.21 13.47 4.08
CA ARG A 171 10.31 14.34 2.90
C ARG A 171 10.76 15.76 3.24
N VAL A 172 11.27 15.98 4.45
CA VAL A 172 11.68 17.30 4.92
C VAL A 172 13.12 17.58 4.43
N PRO A 173 13.35 18.60 3.59
CA PRO A 173 14.69 18.96 3.15
C PRO A 173 15.55 19.47 4.31
N VAL A 174 16.83 19.09 4.31
CA VAL A 174 17.82 19.64 5.26
C VAL A 174 17.86 21.16 5.17
N ARG A 175 17.75 21.70 3.95
CA ARG A 175 17.71 23.15 3.72
C ARG A 175 16.58 23.85 4.47
N SER A 176 15.39 23.25 4.50
CA SER A 176 14.25 23.84 5.22
C SER A 176 14.55 23.96 6.72
N ILE A 177 15.19 22.95 7.31
CA ILE A 177 15.58 22.99 8.73
C ILE A 177 16.67 24.06 8.96
N LEU A 178 17.63 24.19 8.05
CA LEU A 178 18.65 25.24 8.11
C LEU A 178 18.04 26.65 8.07
N ASP A 179 17.02 26.88 7.23
CA ASP A 179 16.35 28.17 7.14
C ASP A 179 15.68 28.56 8.48
N PHE A 180 15.05 27.59 9.18
CA PHE A 180 14.50 27.82 10.53
C PHE A 180 15.59 28.08 11.57
N ILE A 181 16.71 27.35 11.50
CA ILE A 181 17.87 27.57 12.38
C ILE A 181 18.43 28.99 12.18
N GLU A 182 18.53 29.44 10.93
CA GLU A 182 19.00 30.80 10.56
C GLU A 182 18.04 31.89 11.05
N ALA A 183 16.75 31.61 11.06
CA ALA A 183 15.73 32.49 11.62
C ALA A 183 15.69 32.48 13.17
N GLY A 184 16.56 31.70 13.83
CA GLY A 184 16.71 31.70 15.29
C GLY A 184 15.74 30.80 16.05
N TYR A 185 15.04 29.88 15.36
CA TYR A 185 14.12 28.96 16.01
C TYR A 185 14.86 27.95 16.90
N SER A 186 14.24 27.57 18.03
CA SER A 186 14.74 26.49 18.89
C SER A 186 14.43 25.12 18.27
N ASN A 187 15.12 24.07 18.71
CA ASN A 187 14.84 22.71 18.25
C ASN A 187 13.39 22.28 18.50
N GLY A 188 12.85 22.67 19.67
CA GLY A 188 11.47 22.36 20.03
C GLY A 188 10.46 23.04 19.11
N ASP A 189 10.75 24.26 18.64
CA ASP A 189 9.86 24.96 17.70
C ASP A 189 9.90 24.33 16.32
N ILE A 190 11.08 23.93 15.85
CA ILE A 190 11.24 23.22 14.57
C ILE A 190 10.49 21.89 14.58
N VAL A 191 10.59 21.10 15.66
CA VAL A 191 9.87 19.82 15.78
C VAL A 191 8.35 20.02 15.82
N LYS A 192 7.85 21.11 16.38
CA LYS A 192 6.40 21.43 16.33
C LYS A 192 5.93 21.70 14.90
N GLU A 193 6.73 22.41 14.10
CA GLU A 193 6.44 22.70 12.69
C GLU A 193 6.59 21.46 11.80
N PHE A 194 7.48 20.54 12.17
CA PHE A 194 7.69 19.27 11.48
C PHE A 194 7.47 18.07 12.42
N PRO A 195 6.21 17.67 12.69
CA PRO A 195 5.90 16.59 13.65
C PRO A 195 6.49 15.21 13.32
N THR A 196 6.99 15.00 12.10
CA THR A 196 7.69 13.78 11.68
C THR A 196 9.16 13.73 12.11
N LEU A 197 9.71 14.87 12.52
CA LEU A 197 11.08 14.98 13.01
C LEU A 197 11.16 14.72 14.51
N LYS A 198 12.33 14.31 14.95
CA LYS A 198 12.73 14.27 16.35
C LYS A 198 13.80 15.32 16.60
N ILE A 199 14.05 15.61 17.88
CA ILE A 199 15.03 16.64 18.29
C ILE A 199 16.43 16.29 17.75
N GLU A 200 16.76 15.00 17.74
CA GLU A 200 18.03 14.47 17.26
C GLU A 200 18.28 14.76 15.77
N ASP A 201 17.23 14.87 14.95
CA ASP A 201 17.37 15.27 13.53
C ASP A 201 17.83 16.72 13.42
N VAL A 202 17.23 17.59 14.22
CA VAL A 202 17.55 19.01 14.22
C VAL A 202 18.97 19.23 14.75
N ASP A 203 19.36 18.47 15.79
CA ASP A 203 20.71 18.49 16.31
C ASP A 203 21.74 18.04 15.28
N ALA A 204 21.47 16.97 14.52
CA ALA A 204 22.35 16.52 13.45
C ALA A 204 22.53 17.61 12.38
N VAL A 205 21.46 18.29 11.96
CA VAL A 205 21.54 19.40 10.99
C VAL A 205 22.37 20.56 11.54
N ARG A 206 22.21 20.89 12.84
CA ARG A 206 23.04 21.94 13.48
C ARG A 206 24.51 21.57 13.49
N GLN A 207 24.85 20.32 13.78
CA GLN A 207 26.23 19.84 13.79
C GLN A 207 26.85 19.88 12.39
N GLN A 208 26.09 19.50 11.35
CA GLN A 208 26.53 19.58 9.95
C GLN A 208 26.82 21.02 9.50
N LYS A 209 26.10 22.03 10.03
CA LYS A 209 26.35 23.45 9.75
C LYS A 209 27.69 23.95 10.33
N VAL A 210 28.17 23.34 11.41
CA VAL A 210 29.38 23.76 12.13
C VAL A 210 30.64 23.09 11.58
N ALA A 211 30.49 22.00 10.82
CA ALA A 211 31.57 21.29 10.13
C ALA A 211 31.89 21.91 8.76
#